data_AF-A0ABD2I5F2-F1
#
_entry.id   AF-A0ABD2I5F2-F1
#
_cell.length_a   1.000
_cell.length_b   1.000
_cell.length_c   1.000
_cell.angle_alpha   90.00
_cell.angle_beta   90.00
_cell.angle_gamma   90.00
#
_symmetry.space_group_name_H-M   'P 1'
#
loop_
_entity.id
_entity.type
_entity.pdbx_description
1 polymer ?
#
loop_
_entity_poly.entity_id
_entity_poly.type
_entity_poly.pdbx_seq_one_letter_code
_entity_poly.pdbx_strand_id
1 'polypeptide(L)'
;MQFVICLTGMEKFEKVRVNEKNFVMVKNLHGNWYSAGLKAIIGKLGNELYKKLRNDEQKQLEKCLDNIEDKRDLVMSSQCLTKFRKNYLREMNREKMKKEEKKAKKIGAFTMEQQSMEKEEEAQIEISNERNAKQKQ
;
A
#
# COMPACT_ATOMS: atom_id res chain seq x y z
N MET A 1 -1.69 -7.78 70.04
CA MET A 1 -2.19 -6.57 69.34
C MET A 1 -1.11 -6.11 68.39
N GLN A 2 -1.28 -6.38 67.09
CA GLN A 2 -0.29 -6.15 66.05
C GLN A 2 -0.99 -5.37 64.92
N PHE A 3 -0.94 -4.03 64.97
CA PHE A 3 -1.59 -3.15 64.01
C PHE A 3 -0.81 -1.81 63.86
N VAL A 4 0.52 -1.86 63.84
CA VAL A 4 1.37 -0.64 63.75
C VAL A 4 2.36 -0.72 62.58
N ILE A 5 1.98 -1.36 61.46
CA ILE A 5 2.85 -1.45 60.26
C ILE A 5 2.29 -0.65 59.06
N CYS A 6 1.02 -0.21 59.07
CA CYS A 6 0.41 0.36 57.86
C CYS A 6 0.52 1.90 57.68
N LEU A 7 0.83 2.66 58.73
CA LEU A 7 0.69 4.13 58.69
C LEU A 7 1.82 4.88 57.95
N THR A 8 3.04 4.34 57.93
CA THR A 8 4.19 4.99 57.26
C THR A 8 4.27 4.76 55.75
N GLY A 9 3.51 3.79 55.22
CA GLY A 9 3.42 3.52 53.78
C GLY A 9 2.45 4.45 53.04
N MET A 10 1.35 4.86 53.69
CA MET A 10 0.25 5.60 53.04
C MET A 10 0.60 7.05 52.70
N GLU A 11 1.46 7.73 53.46
CA GLU A 11 1.92 9.09 53.13
C GLU A 11 2.70 9.16 51.80
N LYS A 12 3.40 8.07 51.45
CA LYS A 12 4.08 7.96 50.14
C LYS A 12 3.06 7.78 49.01
N PHE A 13 1.95 7.10 49.27
CA PHE A 13 0.85 6.96 48.31
C PHE A 13 0.03 8.23 48.16
N GLU A 14 -0.09 9.08 49.19
CA GLU A 14 -0.71 10.41 49.05
C GLU A 14 0.07 11.32 48.09
N LYS A 15 1.40 11.24 48.09
CA LYS A 15 2.26 11.95 47.10
C LYS A 15 2.12 11.41 45.68
N VAL A 16 1.76 10.13 45.54
CA VAL A 16 1.48 9.47 44.25
C VAL A 16 0.02 9.70 43.82
N ARG A 17 -0.86 10.09 44.74
CA ARG A 17 -2.27 10.37 44.45
C ARG A 17 -2.34 11.54 43.49
N VAL A 18 -3.00 11.30 42.37
CA VAL A 18 -3.11 12.25 41.27
C VAL A 18 -3.93 13.46 41.75
N ASN A 19 -3.27 14.59 42.00
CA ASN A 19 -3.94 15.87 42.12
C ASN A 19 -4.19 16.45 40.71
N GLU A 20 -5.03 17.48 40.61
CA GLU A 20 -5.37 18.11 39.32
C GLU A 20 -4.14 18.62 38.55
N LYS A 21 -3.17 19.23 39.23
CA LYS A 21 -1.91 19.71 38.62
C LYS A 21 -1.07 18.55 38.07
N ASN A 22 -0.93 17.46 38.84
CA ASN A 22 -0.20 16.26 38.46
C ASN A 22 -0.91 15.54 37.31
N PHE A 23 -2.25 15.52 37.30
CA PHE A 23 -3.04 14.98 36.20
C PHE A 23 -2.79 15.73 34.90
N VAL A 24 -2.87 17.06 34.93
CA VAL A 24 -2.62 17.91 33.74
C VAL A 24 -1.19 17.71 33.23
N MET A 25 -0.22 17.63 34.13
CA MET A 25 1.18 17.35 33.78
C MET A 25 1.33 16.00 33.07
N VAL A 26 0.78 14.92 33.64
CA VAL A 26 0.84 13.58 33.05
C VAL A 26 0.08 13.52 31.73
N LYS A 27 -1.08 14.19 31.63
CA LYS A 27 -1.87 14.28 30.40
C LYS A 27 -1.09 14.95 29.27
N ASN A 28 -0.42 16.07 29.55
CA ASN A 28 0.39 16.77 28.56
C ASN A 28 1.62 15.95 28.15
N LEU A 29 2.29 15.31 29.12
CA LEU A 29 3.41 14.42 28.84
C LEU A 29 2.99 13.26 27.93
N HIS A 30 1.89 12.59 28.26
CA HIS A 30 1.35 11.49 27.47
C HIS A 30 0.97 11.96 26.06
N GLY A 31 0.33 13.12 25.92
CA GLY A 31 0.00 13.70 24.61
C GLY A 31 1.23 13.95 23.75
N ASN A 32 2.30 14.49 24.34
CA ASN A 32 3.56 14.74 23.64
C ASN A 32 4.26 13.43 23.22
N TRP A 33 4.33 12.44 24.11
CA TRP A 33 4.90 11.12 23.79
C TRP A 33 4.11 10.39 22.73
N TYR A 34 2.78 10.43 22.81
CA TYR A 34 1.89 9.85 21.80
C TYR A 34 2.11 10.50 20.43
N SER A 35 2.15 11.84 20.37
CA SER A 35 2.41 12.57 19.13
C SER A 35 3.79 12.24 18.55
N ALA A 36 4.83 12.15 19.38
CA ALA A 36 6.17 11.80 18.95
C ALA A 36 6.24 10.38 18.34
N GLY A 37 5.64 9.40 19.02
CA GLY A 37 5.58 8.02 18.52
C GLY A 37 4.85 7.91 17.19
N LEU A 38 3.68 8.55 17.07
CA LEU A 38 2.93 8.54 15.81
C LEU A 38 3.65 9.28 14.69
N LYS A 39 4.34 10.39 14.96
CA LYS A 39 5.16 11.08 13.96
C LYS A 39 6.27 10.19 13.42
N ALA A 40 6.91 9.39 14.27
CA ALA A 40 7.95 8.47 13.83
C ALA A 40 7.38 7.42 12.86
N ILE A 41 6.21 6.86 13.17
CA ILE A 41 5.51 5.89 12.32
C ILE A 41 5.09 6.54 10.99
N ILE A 42 4.45 7.70 11.05
CA ILE A 42 4.01 8.48 9.88
C ILE A 42 5.21 8.85 9.01
N GLY A 43 6.30 9.31 9.60
CA GLY A 43 7.52 9.67 8.88
C GLY A 43 8.17 8.47 8.20
N LYS A 44 8.26 7.33 8.88
CA LYS A 44 8.77 6.08 8.28
C LYS A 44 7.90 5.62 7.11
N LEU A 45 6.58 5.60 7.29
CA LEU A 45 5.62 5.23 6.26
C LEU A 45 5.65 6.20 5.08
N GLY A 46 5.76 7.50 5.37
CA GLY A 46 5.89 8.56 4.38
C GLY A 46 7.15 8.41 3.55
N ASN A 47 8.30 8.14 4.17
CA ASN A 47 9.56 7.91 3.48
C ASN A 47 9.50 6.67 2.55
N GLU A 48 8.90 5.58 3.02
CA GLU A 48 8.72 4.38 2.18
C GLU A 48 7.78 4.60 1.00
N LEU A 49 6.72 5.40 1.20
CA LEU A 49 5.83 5.79 0.12
C LEU A 49 6.54 6.72 -0.87
N TYR A 50 7.23 7.75 -0.37
CA TYR A 50 7.93 8.75 -1.17
C TYR A 50 8.90 8.12 -2.18
N LYS A 51 9.68 7.13 -1.73
CA LYS A 51 10.62 6.37 -2.59
C LYS A 51 9.94 5.59 -3.72
N LYS A 52 8.64 5.31 -3.62
CA LYS A 52 7.86 4.56 -4.62
C LYS A 52 7.07 5.48 -5.57
N LEU A 53 6.93 6.75 -5.22
CA LEU A 53 6.25 7.75 -6.03
C LEU A 53 7.15 8.26 -7.16
N ARG A 54 6.53 8.76 -8.24
CA ARG A 54 7.24 9.48 -9.30
C ARG A 54 7.66 10.88 -8.85
N ASN A 55 8.59 11.50 -9.55
CA ASN A 55 9.15 12.81 -9.18
C ASN A 55 8.09 13.93 -9.06
N ASP A 56 7.06 13.90 -9.89
CA ASP A 56 5.93 14.83 -9.82
C ASP A 56 5.05 14.59 -8.59
N GLU A 57 4.76 13.33 -8.28
CA GLU A 57 4.00 12.93 -7.10
C GLU A 57 4.76 13.20 -5.79
N GLN A 58 6.08 13.06 -5.80
CA GLN A 58 6.97 13.42 -4.69
C GLN A 58 6.84 14.90 -4.34
N LYS A 59 6.96 15.79 -5.34
CA LYS A 59 6.79 17.23 -5.16
C LYS A 59 5.40 17.60 -4.65
N GLN A 60 4.37 16.91 -5.14
CA GLN A 60 3.01 17.13 -4.66
C GLN A 60 2.82 16.66 -3.21
N LEU A 61 3.47 15.56 -2.82
CA LEU A 61 3.44 15.07 -1.45
C LEU A 61 4.17 16.02 -0.51
N GLU A 62 5.36 16.50 -0.87
CA GLU A 62 6.10 17.54 -0.13
C GLU A 62 5.23 18.78 0.07
N LYS A 63 4.66 19.32 -1.01
CA LYS A 63 3.78 20.48 -0.95
C LYS A 63 2.55 20.24 -0.04
N CYS A 64 2.01 19.02 -0.03
CA CYS A 64 0.91 18.67 0.87
C CYS A 64 1.34 18.74 2.34
N LEU A 65 2.53 18.23 2.65
CA LEU A 65 3.09 18.21 4.00
C LEU A 65 3.56 19.62 4.46
N ASP A 66 4.09 20.44 3.55
CA ASP A 66 4.56 21.80 3.85
C ASP A 66 3.41 22.77 4.18
N ASN A 67 2.21 22.51 3.67
CA ASN A 67 1.02 23.32 3.92
C ASN A 67 0.38 23.04 5.30
N ILE A 68 0.95 22.16 6.12
CA ILE A 68 0.41 21.84 7.44
C ILE A 68 0.92 22.87 8.45
N GLU A 69 0.02 23.72 8.95
CA GLU A 69 0.35 24.79 9.89
C GLU A 69 0.88 24.27 11.24
N ASP A 70 0.17 23.34 11.90
CA ASP A 70 0.66 22.69 13.11
C ASP A 70 1.43 21.42 12.74
N LYS A 71 2.75 21.44 12.92
CA LYS A 71 3.63 20.27 12.73
C LYS A 71 3.28 19.09 13.65
N ARG A 72 2.40 19.25 14.64
CA ARG A 72 1.85 18.19 15.49
C ARG A 72 0.55 17.60 14.94
N ASP A 73 0.00 18.15 13.87
CA ASP A 73 -1.20 17.65 13.23
C ASP A 73 -0.93 16.32 12.52
N LEU A 74 -1.30 15.26 13.21
CA LEU A 74 -1.21 13.89 12.72
C LEU A 74 -2.29 13.60 11.68
N VAL A 75 -3.44 14.28 11.77
CA VAL A 75 -4.59 14.03 10.90
C VAL A 75 -4.25 14.51 9.50
N MET A 76 -3.86 15.77 9.34
CA MET A 76 -3.49 16.34 8.03
C MET A 76 -2.29 15.60 7.42
N SER A 77 -1.28 15.28 8.24
CA SER A 77 -0.14 14.48 7.80
C SER A 77 -0.58 13.12 7.25
N SER A 78 -1.46 12.42 7.97
CA SER A 78 -1.96 11.10 7.55
C SER A 78 -2.86 11.16 6.31
N GLN A 79 -3.63 12.24 6.15
CA GLN A 79 -4.49 12.46 5.00
C GLN A 79 -3.66 12.65 3.72
N CYS A 80 -2.60 13.47 3.78
CA CYS A 80 -1.64 13.61 2.69
C CYS A 80 -1.11 12.23 2.28
N LEU A 81 -0.52 11.48 3.20
CA LEU A 81 0.03 10.15 2.90
C LEU A 81 -1.01 9.18 2.34
N THR A 82 -2.22 9.18 2.90
CA THR A 82 -3.31 8.29 2.45
C THR A 82 -3.74 8.60 1.03
N LYS A 83 -3.83 9.89 0.66
CA LYS A 83 -4.18 10.33 -0.69
C LYS A 83 -3.17 9.78 -1.71
N PHE A 84 -1.87 10.01 -1.50
CA PHE A 84 -0.84 9.55 -2.41
C PHE A 84 -0.72 8.03 -2.44
N ARG A 85 -0.88 7.35 -1.30
CA ARG A 85 -0.91 5.88 -1.24
C ARG A 85 -2.06 5.30 -2.07
N LYS A 86 -3.27 5.87 -1.98
CA LYS A 86 -4.43 5.44 -2.76
C LYS A 86 -4.18 5.60 -4.26
N ASN A 87 -3.57 6.72 -4.66
CA ASN A 87 -3.22 6.97 -6.06
C ASN A 87 -2.18 5.96 -6.56
N TYR A 88 -1.09 5.79 -5.84
CA TYR A 88 -0.04 4.80 -6.15
C TYR A 88 -0.62 3.39 -6.34
N LEU A 89 -1.49 2.93 -5.43
CA LEU A 89 -2.12 1.61 -5.54
C LEU A 89 -3.04 1.50 -6.77
N ARG A 90 -3.78 2.57 -7.11
CA ARG A 90 -4.62 2.60 -8.32
C ARG A 90 -3.77 2.49 -9.59
N GLU A 91 -2.65 3.19 -9.64
CA GLU A 91 -1.74 3.13 -10.80
C GLU A 91 -1.10 1.75 -10.94
N MET A 92 -0.58 1.20 -9.86
CA MET A 92 -0.06 -0.18 -9.85
C MET A 92 -1.08 -1.19 -10.39
N ASN A 93 -2.33 -1.09 -9.96
CA ASN A 93 -3.39 -1.98 -10.43
C ASN A 93 -3.68 -1.77 -11.92
N ARG A 94 -3.74 -0.52 -12.40
CA ARG A 94 -3.89 -0.23 -13.84
C ARG A 94 -2.75 -0.83 -14.66
N GLU A 95 -1.52 -0.74 -14.19
CA GLU A 95 -0.37 -1.32 -14.89
C GLU A 95 -0.41 -2.85 -14.92
N LYS A 96 -0.85 -3.49 -13.84
CA LYS A 96 -1.05 -4.95 -13.81
C LYS A 96 -2.09 -5.38 -14.84
N MET A 97 -3.25 -4.73 -14.86
CA MET A 97 -4.30 -5.03 -15.85
C MET A 97 -3.79 -4.87 -17.29
N LYS A 98 -3.05 -3.79 -17.58
CA LYS A 98 -2.44 -3.58 -18.91
C LYS A 98 -1.44 -4.68 -19.28
N LYS A 99 -0.65 -5.17 -18.32
CA LYS A 99 0.31 -6.27 -18.55
C LYS A 99 -0.43 -7.58 -18.84
N GLU A 100 -1.50 -7.86 -18.12
CA GLU A 100 -2.34 -9.04 -18.34
C GLU A 100 -3.04 -9.00 -19.70
N GLU A 101 -3.60 -7.84 -20.08
CA GLU A 101 -4.21 -7.65 -21.39
C GLU A 101 -3.20 -7.87 -22.53
N LYS A 102 -1.98 -7.32 -22.40
CA LYS A 102 -0.90 -7.54 -23.37
C LYS A 102 -0.49 -9.02 -23.47
N LYS A 103 -0.44 -9.73 -22.33
CA LYS A 103 -0.16 -11.18 -22.32
C LYS A 103 -1.26 -11.96 -23.02
N ALA A 104 -2.53 -11.66 -22.73
CA ALA A 104 -3.67 -12.32 -23.37
C ALA A 104 -3.68 -12.09 -24.89
N LYS A 105 -3.43 -10.85 -25.35
CA LYS A 105 -3.31 -10.55 -26.79
C LYS A 105 -2.17 -11.31 -27.46
N LYS A 106 -1.01 -11.41 -26.80
CA LYS A 106 0.14 -12.15 -27.33
C LYS A 106 -0.17 -13.66 -27.46
N ILE A 107 -0.84 -14.23 -26.46
CA ILE A 107 -1.28 -15.64 -26.50
C ILE A 107 -2.29 -15.84 -27.63
N GLY A 108 -3.30 -14.99 -27.74
CA GLY A 108 -4.30 -15.08 -28.80
C GLY A 108 -3.70 -14.98 -30.20
N ALA A 109 -2.75 -14.05 -30.42
CA ALA A 109 -2.04 -13.93 -31.69
C ALA A 109 -1.24 -15.21 -32.01
N PHE A 110 -0.56 -15.79 -31.02
CA PHE A 110 0.18 -17.05 -31.18
C PHE A 110 -0.74 -18.23 -31.54
N THR A 111 -1.91 -18.34 -30.90
CA THR A 111 -2.87 -19.41 -31.18
C THR A 111 -3.51 -19.27 -32.56
N MET A 112 -3.80 -18.05 -33.02
CA MET A 112 -4.32 -17.80 -34.37
C MET A 112 -3.29 -18.17 -35.45
N GLU A 113 -2.02 -17.87 -35.23
CA GLU A 113 -0.93 -18.27 -36.11
C GLU A 113 -0.86 -19.81 -36.21
N GLN A 114 -0.90 -20.53 -35.08
CA GLN A 114 -0.90 -22.00 -35.09
C GLN A 114 -2.09 -22.60 -35.84
N GLN A 115 -3.30 -22.08 -35.63
CA GLN A 115 -4.51 -22.57 -36.32
C GLN A 115 -4.48 -22.30 -37.83
N SER A 116 -3.81 -21.24 -38.27
CA SER A 116 -3.66 -20.96 -39.70
C SER A 116 -2.73 -21.96 -40.40
N MET A 117 -1.65 -22.37 -39.73
CA MET A 117 -0.74 -23.39 -40.25
C MET A 117 -1.39 -24.78 -40.28
N GLU A 118 -2.17 -25.14 -39.24
CA GLU A 118 -2.88 -26.43 -39.18
C GLU A 118 -3.93 -26.54 -40.31
N LYS A 119 -4.66 -25.45 -40.61
CA LYS A 119 -5.62 -25.44 -41.72
C LYS A 119 -4.97 -25.52 -43.10
N GLU A 120 -3.79 -24.92 -43.27
CA GLU A 120 -3.03 -25.05 -44.51
C GLU A 120 -2.49 -26.47 -44.71
N GLU A 121 -2.15 -27.16 -43.62
CA GLU A 121 -1.71 -28.56 -43.64
C GLU A 121 -2.88 -29.50 -43.98
N GLU A 122 -4.05 -29.31 -43.37
CA GLU A 122 -5.27 -30.08 -43.68
C GLU A 122 -5.71 -29.93 -45.14
N ALA A 123 -5.69 -28.71 -45.68
CA ALA A 123 -6.04 -28.44 -47.08
C ALA A 123 -5.08 -29.12 -48.07
N GLN A 124 -3.79 -29.20 -47.75
CA GLN A 124 -2.80 -29.88 -48.58
C GLN A 124 -2.98 -31.40 -48.58
N ILE A 125 -3.33 -31.99 -47.44
CA ILE A 125 -3.62 -33.42 -47.31
C ILE A 125 -4.85 -33.80 -48.16
N GLU A 126 -5.91 -32.99 -48.11
CA GLU A 126 -7.15 -33.24 -48.86
C GLU A 126 -6.91 -33.22 -50.39
N ILE A 127 -6.18 -32.21 -50.88
CA ILE A 127 -5.79 -32.11 -52.30
C ILE A 127 -4.92 -33.31 -52.75
N SER A 128 -4.05 -33.82 -51.88
CA SER A 128 -3.23 -35.00 -52.17
C SER A 128 -4.08 -36.27 -52.30
N ASN A 129 -5.05 -36.44 -51.41
CA ASN A 129 -5.97 -37.59 -51.42
C ASN A 129 -6.87 -37.61 -52.67
N GLU A 130 -7.40 -36.46 -53.10
CA GLU A 130 -8.20 -36.37 -54.33
C GLU A 130 -7.41 -36.72 -55.60
N ARG A 131 -6.13 -36.32 -55.68
CA ARG A 131 -5.26 -36.69 -56.81
C ARG A 131 -5.01 -38.20 -56.87
N ASN A 132 -4.81 -38.83 -55.72
CA ASN A 132 -4.59 -40.28 -55.63
C ASN A 132 -5.87 -41.08 -55.98
N ALA A 133 -7.06 -40.54 -55.70
CA ALA A 133 -8.33 -41.16 -56.07
C ALA A 133 -8.58 -41.15 -57.59
N LYS A 134 -8.19 -40.06 -58.27
CA LYS A 134 -8.33 -39.93 -59.74
C LYS A 134 -7.36 -40.79 -60.55
N GLN A 135 -6.22 -41.19 -59.97
CA GLN A 135 -5.27 -42.11 -60.62
C GLN A 135 -5.67 -43.60 -60.55
N LYS A 136 -6.74 -43.94 -59.82
CA LYS A 136 -7.24 -45.31 -59.64
C LYS A 136 -8.48 -45.65 -60.49
N GLN A 137 -8.94 -44.73 -61.34
CA GLN A 137 -9.95 -44.97 -62.39
C GLN A 137 -9.27 -45.03 -63.75
#